data_AF-A0AAD6ZIC2-F1
#
_entry.id   AF-A0AAD6ZIC2-F1
#
_cell.length_a   1.000
_cell.length_b   1.000
_cell.length_c   1.000
_cell.angle_alpha   90.00
_cell.angle_beta   90.00
_cell.angle_gamma   90.00
#
_symmetry.space_group_name_H-M   'P 1'
#
loop_
_entity.id
_entity.type
_entity.pdbx_description
1 polymer ?
#
loop_
_entity_poly.entity_id
_entity_poly.type
_entity_poly.pdbx_seq_one_letter_code
_entity_poly.pdbx_strand_id
1 'polypeptide(L)'
;MEGAHLNGMENFPLWAAVVLAGNFSGLDNYTLNVVAISYVFGRGLYNYVYINQETRAQSAMRSLVFFSILSLPLYLLISAANKLAKQ
;
A
#
# COMPACT_ATOMS: atom_id res chain seq x y z
N MET A 1 11.48 -1.32 16.28
CA MET A 1 10.19 -2.02 16.02
C MET A 1 8.99 -1.08 16.15
N GLU A 2 8.91 -0.25 17.20
CA GLU A 2 7.80 0.71 17.40
C GLU A 2 7.56 1.65 16.20
N GLY A 3 8.59 2.27 15.63
CA GLY A 3 8.42 3.15 14.46
C GLY A 3 7.86 2.46 13.21
N ALA A 4 8.19 1.19 13.00
CA ALA A 4 7.60 0.40 11.89
C ALA A 4 6.13 0.08 12.16
N HIS A 5 5.78 -0.20 13.42
CA HIS A 5 4.39 -0.44 13.84
C HIS A 5 3.53 0.82 13.68
N LEU A 6 3.96 1.96 14.22
CA LEU A 6 3.24 3.23 14.11
C LEU A 6 3.04 3.63 12.65
N ASN A 7 4.07 3.51 11.80
CA ASN A 7 3.93 3.77 10.37
C ASN A 7 2.91 2.83 9.70
N GLY A 8 2.87 1.56 10.11
CA GLY A 8 1.83 0.62 9.68
C GLY A 8 0.44 1.11 10.05
N MET A 9 0.28 1.60 11.28
CA MET A 9 -1.00 2.11 11.76
C MET A 9 -1.45 3.40 11.06
N GLU A 10 -0.54 4.29 10.70
CA GLU A 10 -0.84 5.49 9.91
C GLU A 10 -1.33 5.16 8.49
N ASN A 11 -0.81 4.09 7.88
CA ASN A 11 -1.17 3.69 6.52
C ASN A 11 -2.42 2.78 6.46
N PHE A 12 -2.73 2.08 7.55
CA PHE A 12 -3.80 1.10 7.59
C PHE A 12 -5.20 1.66 7.24
N PRO A 13 -5.63 2.84 7.78
CA PRO A 13 -6.93 3.41 7.44
C PRO A 13 -7.08 3.69 5.95
N LEU A 14 -6.05 4.26 5.31
CA LEU A 14 -6.05 4.50 3.86
C LEU A 14 -6.19 3.18 3.10
N TRP A 15 -5.38 2.18 3.44
CA TRP A 15 -5.41 0.86 2.80
C TRP A 15 -6.79 0.19 2.94
N ALA A 16 -7.34 0.15 4.15
CA ALA A 16 -8.65 -0.46 4.40
C ALA A 16 -9.76 0.25 3.62
N ALA A 17 -9.76 1.58 3.62
CA ALA A 17 -10.75 2.37 2.90
C ALA A 17 -10.72 2.11 1.39
N VAL A 18 -9.54 2.05 0.77
CA VAL A 18 -9.45 1.86 -0.69
C VAL A 18 -9.78 0.44 -1.13
N VAL A 19 -9.51 -0.57 -0.31
CA VAL A 19 -9.94 -1.96 -0.58
C VAL A 19 -11.46 -2.06 -0.54
N LEU A 20 -12.10 -1.44 0.47
CA LEU A 20 -13.55 -1.39 0.56
C LEU A 20 -14.16 -0.62 -0.63
N ALA A 21 -13.60 0.55 -0.97
CA ALA A 21 -14.05 1.34 -2.12
C ALA A 21 -13.90 0.58 -3.44
N GLY A 22 -12.78 -0.14 -3.61
CA GLY A 22 -12.54 -0.98 -4.79
C GLY A 22 -13.58 -2.08 -4.94
N ASN A 23 -13.87 -2.82 -3.87
CA ASN A 23 -14.94 -3.84 -3.87
C ASN A 23 -16.32 -3.22 -4.14
N PHE A 24 -16.65 -2.11 -3.46
CA PHE A 24 -17.92 -1.41 -3.62
C PHE A 24 -18.14 -0.91 -5.05
N SER A 25 -17.09 -0.40 -5.70
CA SER A 25 -17.16 0.09 -7.09
C SER A 25 -17.36 -1.00 -8.13
N GLY A 26 -17.20 -2.28 -7.77
CA GLY A 26 -17.20 -3.39 -8.72
C GLY A 26 -15.99 -3.36 -9.65
N LEU A 27 -14.81 -2.96 -9.14
CA LEU A 27 -13.55 -3.19 -9.84
C LEU A 27 -13.35 -4.68 -10.11
N ASP A 28 -12.63 -5.01 -11.18
CA ASP A 28 -12.36 -6.40 -11.49
C ASP A 28 -11.50 -7.06 -10.39
N ASN A 29 -11.87 -8.29 -10.04
CA ASN A 29 -11.22 -9.02 -8.95
C ASN A 29 -9.73 -9.27 -9.21
N TYR A 30 -9.32 -9.38 -10.49
CA TYR A 30 -7.93 -9.59 -10.83
C TYR A 30 -7.07 -8.38 -10.42
N THR A 31 -7.46 -7.17 -10.83
CA THR A 31 -6.79 -5.92 -10.44
C THR A 31 -6.78 -5.75 -8.93
N LEU A 32 -7.92 -5.94 -8.25
CA LEU A 32 -8.00 -5.85 -6.79
C LEU A 32 -7.01 -6.80 -6.09
N ASN A 33 -6.99 -8.07 -6.53
CA ASN A 33 -6.13 -9.09 -5.92
C ASN A 33 -4.65 -8.85 -6.19
N VAL A 34 -4.27 -8.48 -7.42
CA VAL A 34 -2.87 -8.19 -7.77
C VAL A 34 -2.35 -7.01 -6.96
N VAL A 35 -3.15 -5.94 -6.83
CA VAL A 35 -2.77 -4.76 -6.04
C VAL A 35 -2.67 -5.11 -4.55
N ALA A 36 -3.63 -5.87 -4.01
CA ALA A 36 -3.62 -6.29 -2.61
C ALA A 36 -2.42 -7.17 -2.25
N ILE A 37 -2.13 -8.17 -3.08
CA ILE A 37 -0.96 -9.04 -2.91
C ILE A 37 0.32 -8.19 -2.96
N SER A 38 0.45 -7.32 -3.96
CA SER A 38 1.61 -6.44 -4.11
C SER A 38 1.80 -5.52 -2.90
N TYR A 39 0.71 -4.95 -2.37
CA TYR A 39 0.76 -4.10 -1.19
C TYR A 39 1.22 -4.88 0.06
N VAL A 40 0.65 -6.06 0.31
CA VAL A 40 1.01 -6.89 1.48
C VAL A 40 2.48 -7.34 1.41
N PHE A 41 2.94 -7.85 0.26
CA PHE A 41 4.35 -8.19 0.07
C PHE A 41 5.27 -6.99 0.23
N GLY A 42 4.87 -5.84 -0.34
CA GLY A 42 5.58 -4.58 -0.20
C GLY A 42 5.69 -4.11 1.26
N ARG A 43 4.63 -4.25 2.06
CA ARG A 43 4.66 -3.99 3.52
C ARG A 43 5.61 -4.94 4.24
N GLY A 44 5.64 -6.21 3.85
CA GLY A 44 6.61 -7.19 4.38
C GLY A 44 8.05 -6.75 4.13
N LEU A 45 8.38 -6.41 2.88
CA LEU A 45 9.71 -5.90 2.51
C LEU A 45 10.05 -4.59 3.24
N TYR A 46 9.12 -3.63 3.26
CA TYR A 46 9.32 -2.36 3.97
C TYR A 46 9.64 -2.58 5.45
N ASN A 47 8.85 -3.42 6.13
CA ASN A 47 9.07 -3.72 7.55
C ASN A 47 10.42 -4.42 7.77
N TYR A 48 10.80 -5.35 6.91
CA TYR A 48 12.10 -6.02 6.97
C TYR A 48 13.25 -5.01 6.86
N VAL A 49 13.22 -4.13 5.84
CA VAL A 49 14.26 -3.10 5.66
C VAL A 49 14.26 -2.12 6.83
N TYR A 50 13.09 -1.66 7.28
CA TYR A 50 12.99 -0.70 8.40
C TYR A 50 13.58 -1.29 9.68
N ILE A 51 13.23 -2.52 10.04
CA ILE A 51 13.68 -3.12 11.30
C ILE A 51 15.19 -3.40 11.29
N ASN A 52 15.76 -3.75 10.14
CA ASN A 52 17.16 -4.18 10.01
C ASN A 52 18.09 -3.11 9.38
N GLN A 53 17.64 -1.87 9.20
CA GLN A 53 18.50 -0.83 8.64
C GLN A 53 19.60 -0.42 9.64
N GLU A 54 20.84 -0.39 9.17
CA GLU A 54 22.01 0.07 9.93
C GLU A 54 22.81 1.13 9.15
N THR A 55 22.55 1.24 7.83
CA THR A 55 23.28 2.12 6.93
C THR A 55 22.37 3.20 6.32
N ARG A 56 22.98 4.29 5.83
CA ARG A 56 22.27 5.34 5.08
C ARG A 56 21.63 4.79 3.81
N ALA A 57 22.29 3.86 3.12
CA ALA A 57 21.76 3.23 1.91
C ALA A 57 20.47 2.44 2.20
N GLN A 58 20.44 1.67 3.28
CA GLN A 58 19.23 0.95 3.70
C GLN A 58 18.09 1.91 4.10
N SER A 59 18.41 3.05 4.73
CA SER A 59 17.39 4.07 5.02
C SER A 59 16.81 4.70 3.74
N ALA A 60 17.64 4.94 2.72
CA ALA A 60 17.17 5.39 1.42
C ALA A 60 16.30 4.31 0.74
N MET A 61 16.72 3.04 0.79
CA MET A 61 15.93 1.91 0.28
C MET A 61 14.58 1.81 0.99
N ARG A 62 14.52 1.97 2.31
CA ARG A 62 13.27 2.01 3.06
C ARG A 62 12.31 3.06 2.51
N SER A 63 12.80 4.28 2.28
CA SER A 63 12.00 5.37 1.72
C SER A 63 11.53 5.07 0.29
N LEU A 64 12.39 4.50 -0.55
CA LEU A 64 12.01 4.07 -1.90
C LEU A 64 10.91 3.02 -1.86
N VAL A 65 11.07 1.96 -1.06
CA VAL A 65 10.06 0.91 -0.89
C VAL A 65 8.76 1.54 -0.39
N PHE A 66 8.81 2.43 0.61
CA PHE A 66 7.62 3.13 1.13
C PHE A 66 6.83 3.86 0.05
N PHE A 67 7.48 4.70 -0.75
CA PHE A 67 6.78 5.46 -1.78
C PHE A 67 6.28 4.56 -2.93
N SER A 68 7.00 3.47 -3.25
CA SER A 68 6.52 2.48 -4.21
C SER A 68 5.27 1.75 -3.74
N ILE A 69 5.15 1.42 -2.46
CA ILE A 69 3.95 0.74 -1.93
C ILE A 69 2.80 1.70 -1.67
N LEU A 70 3.09 2.98 -1.36
CA LEU A 70 2.08 4.01 -1.12
C LEU A 70 1.32 4.37 -2.41
N SER A 71 1.96 4.22 -3.58
CA SER A 71 1.29 4.47 -4.85
C SER A 71 0.17 3.46 -5.15
N LEU A 72 0.23 2.24 -4.59
CA LEU A 72 -0.77 1.19 -4.79
C LEU A 72 -2.17 1.56 -4.26
N PRO A 73 -2.36 1.97 -2.98
CA PRO A 73 -3.66 2.42 -2.51
C PRO A 73 -4.17 3.66 -3.27
N LEU A 74 -3.29 4.58 -3.67
CA LEU A 74 -3.67 5.74 -4.47
C LEU A 74 -4.17 5.34 -5.87
N TYR A 75 -3.48 4.39 -6.52
CA TYR A 75 -3.91 3.80 -7.77
C TYR A 75 -5.28 3.14 -7.64
N LEU A 76 -5.50 2.36 -6.58
CA LEU A 76 -6.75 1.66 -6.37
C LEU A 76 -7.90 2.63 -6.08
N LEU A 77 -7.65 3.69 -5.31
CA LEU A 77 -8.62 4.76 -5.06
C LEU A 77 -9.07 5.44 -6.35
N ILE A 78 -8.12 5.85 -7.20
CA ILE A 78 -8.42 6.50 -8.48
C ILE A 78 -9.16 5.54 -9.41
N SER A 79 -8.76 4.27 -9.44
CA SER A 79 -9.41 3.24 -10.26
C SER A 79 -10.86 3.02 -9.83
N ALA A 80 -11.12 2.95 -8.52
CA ALA A 80 -12.46 2.80 -7.97
C ALA A 80 -13.34 4.01 -8.28
N ALA A 81 -12.81 5.23 -8.08
CA ALA A 81 -13.50 6.47 -8.40
C ALA A 81 -13.86 6.56 -9.89
N ASN A 82 -12.91 6.25 -10.78
CA ASN A 82 -13.14 6.25 -12.23
C ASN A 82 -14.16 5.20 -12.67
N LYS A 83 -14.22 4.05 -11.98
CA LYS A 83 -15.23 3.01 -12.25
C LYS A 83 -16.64 3.51 -11.91
N LEU A 84 -16.80 4.11 -10.73
CA LEU A 84 -18.09 4.68 -10.29
C LEU A 84 -18.53 5.87 -11.15
N ALA A 85 -17.60 6.74 -11.57
CA ALA A 85 -17.93 7.90 -12.40
C ALA A 85 -18.41 7.54 -13.83
N LYS A 86 -18.21 6.29 -14.27
CA LYS A 86 -18.64 5.79 -15.58
C LYS A 86 -19.87 4.87 -15.51
N GLN A 87 -20.39 4.61 -14.31
CA GLN A 87 -21.64 3.87 -14.09
C GLN A 87 -22.84 4.79 -14.26
#